data_AF-D0LHT2-F1
#
_entry.id   AF-D0LHT2-F1
#
_cell.length_a   1.000
_cell.length_b   1.000
_cell.length_c   1.000
_cell.angle_alpha   90.00
_cell.angle_beta   90.00
_cell.angle_gamma   90.00
#
_symmetry.space_group_name_H-M   'P 1'
#
loop_
_entity.id
_entity.type
_entity.pdbx_description
1 polymer ?
#
loop_
_entity_poly.entity_id
_entity_poly.type
_entity_poly.pdbx_seq_one_letter_code
_entity_poly.pdbx_strand_id
1 'polypeptide(L)'
;MTQASAPEKFILLSQSGLFPIAHEDMARAASAYHPGCLQRELQLDLREASAHALASGDWSAARRAVDEAFAARIEPVREQCPGYTFLYFGSAPVPLAFHLGTRLGTGAIIDIVPRDHATGAWQWRERAPRAELVPATLPDERDRSEGVAIVRVSSSHRVDPVLTRELVREQTYETLLFEVDIALRAPAEDAFSNVAEMCALAAEFRRVLDAIGERFPGIRRVHLFASVQPGVALLLGAQVSRMHPEIQTYQYRRDGDRGARHEPALVSNGRGRRPPRVLSDDEIQRAAQDRVHLSEDLERMKGFADNASERSNATGDTWLHQVLGARESERAPALQAPPWAFLPPLVKTELMRTEIEREITSVDDSFCLDADSKRWRLDDRWLAQLAERLPDDGERRCALRLLLLHEAAHRGPQGLTRATSQGMGRFPKVLEEIDYHADLWAMLHERALEALQPTRGELGDVAGYFCKLIGIATETMWAFDDGGEPLPEIQIRRLNRYLIWYWQWLHLKVAGQSSGSERLTLAEALEILSSRPHIELAGPRIRAHDQRVFYLLEDRPSVPELAVYHEGKLFRFGHTLPFDIPTLLSAIAARDGEAALEILRAAAEHILR
;
A
#
# COMPACT_ATOMS: atom_id res chain seq x y z
N MET A 1 -36.08 38.08 33.58
CA MET A 1 -35.87 37.92 32.12
C MET A 1 -34.77 36.87 31.94
N THR A 2 -35.16 35.63 31.72
CA THR A 2 -34.28 34.52 31.36
C THR A 2 -33.75 34.78 29.95
N GLN A 3 -32.43 34.91 29.80
CA GLN A 3 -31.79 34.90 28.48
C GLN A 3 -32.15 33.57 27.82
N ALA A 4 -32.98 33.61 26.76
CA ALA A 4 -33.18 32.45 25.91
C ALA A 4 -31.83 32.13 25.26
N SER A 5 -31.20 31.03 25.67
CA SER A 5 -30.00 30.50 25.02
C SER A 5 -30.35 30.28 23.54
N ALA A 6 -29.49 30.74 22.64
CA ALA A 6 -29.64 30.47 21.21
C ALA A 6 -29.80 28.95 20.99
N PRO A 7 -30.64 28.52 20.03
CA PRO A 7 -30.82 27.09 19.78
C PRO A 7 -29.47 26.45 19.44
N GLU A 8 -29.14 25.36 20.14
CA GLU A 8 -27.99 24.52 19.82
C GLU A 8 -28.12 24.05 18.36
N LYS A 9 -27.02 24.09 17.62
CA LYS A 9 -27.02 23.75 16.19
C LYS A 9 -26.21 22.48 15.99
N PHE A 10 -26.80 21.51 15.30
CA PHE A 10 -26.25 20.17 15.17
C PHE A 10 -26.02 19.78 13.72
N ILE A 11 -24.99 18.96 13.52
CA ILE A 11 -24.76 18.21 12.29
C ILE A 11 -25.04 16.74 12.61
N LEU A 12 -26.03 16.16 11.97
CA LEU A 12 -26.29 14.72 12.06
C LEU A 12 -25.23 14.01 11.22
N LEU A 13 -24.40 13.20 11.86
CA LEU A 13 -23.34 12.45 11.20
C LEU A 13 -23.61 10.95 11.36
N SER A 14 -23.96 10.27 10.26
CA SER A 14 -24.04 8.81 10.25
C SER A 14 -22.82 8.18 9.60
N GLN A 15 -22.35 7.09 10.20
CA GLN A 15 -21.34 6.21 9.62
C GLN A 15 -21.88 4.78 9.58
N SER A 16 -22.46 4.41 8.44
CA SER A 16 -23.02 3.08 8.20
C SER A 16 -21.91 2.13 7.75
N GLY A 17 -21.55 1.12 8.55
CA GLY A 17 -20.52 0.14 8.16
C GLY A 17 -20.98 -1.31 8.27
N LEU A 18 -21.68 -1.68 9.36
CA LEU A 18 -22.21 -3.03 9.54
C LEU A 18 -23.67 -3.16 9.10
N PHE A 19 -24.45 -2.08 9.23
CA PHE A 19 -25.85 -2.02 8.83
C PHE A 19 -26.25 -0.59 8.45
N PRO A 20 -27.28 -0.41 7.59
CA PRO A 20 -27.73 0.91 7.20
C PRO A 20 -28.33 1.69 8.37
N ILE A 21 -28.16 3.00 8.36
CA ILE A 21 -28.75 3.94 9.33
C ILE A 21 -29.75 4.82 8.57
N ALA A 22 -31.03 4.70 8.89
CA ALA A 22 -32.08 5.46 8.22
C ALA A 22 -32.15 6.90 8.73
N HIS A 23 -32.39 7.85 7.82
CA HIS A 23 -32.58 9.26 8.16
C HIS A 23 -33.69 9.46 9.20
N GLU A 24 -34.84 8.80 9.03
CA GLU A 24 -36.00 8.92 9.92
C GLU A 24 -35.67 8.51 11.36
N ASP A 25 -34.81 7.51 11.54
CA ASP A 25 -34.37 7.05 12.84
C ASP A 25 -33.49 8.10 13.52
N MET A 26 -32.54 8.69 12.78
CA MET A 26 -31.69 9.76 13.29
C MET A 26 -32.51 11.00 13.65
N ALA A 27 -33.41 11.43 12.76
CA ALA A 27 -34.23 12.61 12.96
C ALA A 27 -35.16 12.47 14.18
N ARG A 28 -35.76 11.28 14.35
CA ARG A 28 -36.58 10.94 15.52
C ARG A 28 -35.78 10.96 16.82
N ALA A 29 -34.61 10.33 16.84
CA ALA A 29 -33.73 10.34 18.00
C ALA A 29 -33.22 11.76 18.33
N ALA A 30 -32.75 12.49 17.33
CA ALA A 30 -32.29 13.87 17.48
C ALA A 30 -33.39 14.80 18.01
N SER A 31 -34.64 14.63 17.55
CA SER A 31 -35.78 15.43 18.03
C SER A 31 -36.15 15.13 19.49
N ALA A 32 -35.93 13.90 19.95
CA ALA A 32 -36.18 13.52 21.34
C ALA A 32 -35.16 14.14 22.30
N TYR A 33 -33.89 14.27 21.89
CA TYR A 33 -32.82 14.82 22.72
C TYR A 33 -32.64 16.34 22.55
N HIS A 34 -32.91 16.89 21.36
CA HIS A 34 -32.64 18.28 21.00
C HIS A 34 -33.80 18.92 20.21
N PRO A 35 -34.95 19.17 20.85
CA PRO A 35 -36.13 19.70 20.17
C PRO A 35 -35.89 21.12 19.62
N GLY A 36 -36.27 21.35 18.36
CA GLY A 36 -36.23 22.69 17.74
C GLY A 36 -34.88 23.12 17.16
N CYS A 37 -33.91 22.21 17.07
CA CYS A 37 -32.57 22.52 16.55
C CYS A 37 -32.51 22.48 15.00
N LEU A 38 -31.69 23.33 14.40
CA LEU A 38 -31.41 23.29 12.96
C LEU A 38 -30.45 22.15 12.66
N GLN A 39 -30.86 21.23 11.78
CA GLN A 39 -30.12 20.02 11.44
C GLN A 39 -29.51 20.13 10.04
N ARG A 40 -28.24 19.76 9.90
CA ARG A 40 -27.59 19.45 8.61
C ARG A 40 -27.13 18.01 8.63
N GLU A 41 -27.38 17.26 7.58
CA GLU A 41 -27.06 15.83 7.54
C GLU A 41 -25.81 15.54 6.71
N LEU A 42 -24.99 14.63 7.24
CA LEU A 42 -23.84 14.03 6.60
C LEU A 42 -23.92 12.50 6.79
N GLN A 43 -23.95 11.77 5.68
CA GLN A 43 -24.08 10.31 5.70
C GLN A 43 -22.89 9.65 5.01
N LEU A 44 -22.16 8.83 5.75
CA LEU A 44 -21.06 8.01 5.23
C LEU A 44 -21.57 6.56 5.15
N ASP A 45 -21.86 6.11 3.94
CA ASP A 45 -22.15 4.69 3.68
C ASP A 45 -20.86 3.98 3.30
N LEU A 46 -20.38 3.14 4.22
CA LEU A 46 -19.14 2.37 4.12
C LEU A 46 -19.43 0.87 4.12
N ARG A 47 -20.68 0.42 3.93
CA ARG A 47 -21.06 -0.98 4.12
C ARG A 47 -20.30 -1.93 3.22
N GLU A 48 -20.18 -1.60 1.94
CA GLU A 48 -19.44 -2.43 0.97
C GLU A 48 -17.95 -2.50 1.34
N ALA A 49 -17.33 -1.34 1.57
CA ALA A 49 -15.92 -1.27 1.95
C ALA A 49 -15.63 -1.96 3.30
N SER A 50 -16.54 -1.86 4.27
CA SER A 50 -16.45 -2.54 5.57
C SER A 50 -16.59 -4.05 5.40
N ALA A 51 -17.54 -4.52 4.60
CA ALA A 51 -17.73 -5.94 4.31
C ALA A 51 -16.48 -6.53 3.64
N HIS A 52 -15.90 -5.83 2.66
CA HIS A 52 -14.65 -6.23 2.04
C HIS A 52 -13.50 -6.31 3.07
N ALA A 53 -13.30 -5.25 3.87
CA ALA A 53 -12.24 -5.21 4.87
C ALA A 53 -12.36 -6.30 5.93
N LEU A 54 -13.58 -6.59 6.38
CA LEU A 54 -13.84 -7.67 7.32
C LEU A 54 -13.59 -9.04 6.70
N ALA A 55 -13.87 -9.24 5.41
CA ALA A 55 -13.64 -10.50 4.73
C ALA A 55 -12.14 -10.75 4.48
N SER A 56 -11.45 -9.76 3.90
CA SER A 56 -10.07 -9.88 3.40
C SER A 56 -9.00 -9.57 4.44
N GLY A 57 -9.33 -8.81 5.49
CA GLY A 57 -8.37 -8.22 6.42
C GLY A 57 -7.65 -6.99 5.83
N ASP A 58 -8.00 -6.55 4.62
CA ASP A 58 -7.46 -5.36 3.98
C ASP A 58 -8.38 -4.15 4.19
N TRP A 59 -7.91 -3.21 5.01
CA TRP A 59 -8.68 -2.05 5.44
C TRP A 59 -8.48 -0.81 4.58
N SER A 60 -7.66 -0.88 3.54
CA SER A 60 -7.16 0.30 2.84
C SER A 60 -8.24 1.01 2.03
N ALA A 61 -9.10 0.24 1.33
CA ALA A 61 -10.25 0.79 0.62
C ALA A 61 -11.24 1.48 1.57
N ALA A 62 -11.52 0.85 2.72
CA ALA A 62 -12.40 1.42 3.73
C ALA A 62 -11.81 2.68 4.38
N ARG A 63 -10.49 2.72 4.61
CA ARG A 63 -9.78 3.92 5.05
C ARG A 63 -9.91 5.05 4.05
N ARG A 64 -9.63 4.79 2.76
CA ARG A 64 -9.75 5.81 1.70
C ARG A 64 -11.17 6.33 1.61
N ALA A 65 -12.18 5.47 1.66
CA ALA A 65 -13.57 5.89 1.64
C ALA A 65 -13.90 6.86 2.80
N VAL A 66 -13.35 6.62 4.01
CA VAL A 66 -13.46 7.58 5.13
C VAL A 66 -12.72 8.87 4.83
N ASP A 67 -11.48 8.81 4.35
CA ASP A 67 -10.65 10.00 4.08
C ASP A 67 -11.25 10.88 2.98
N GLU A 68 -11.72 10.28 1.88
CA GLU A 68 -12.38 10.96 0.76
C GLU A 68 -13.72 11.56 1.21
N ALA A 69 -14.56 10.81 1.92
CA ALA A 69 -15.83 11.34 2.43
C ALA A 69 -15.61 12.46 3.45
N PHE A 70 -14.57 12.36 4.28
CA PHE A 70 -14.20 13.40 5.21
C PHE A 70 -13.80 14.68 4.46
N ALA A 71 -12.85 14.60 3.53
CA ALA A 71 -12.36 15.75 2.78
C ALA A 71 -13.43 16.40 1.90
N ALA A 72 -14.26 15.58 1.24
CA ALA A 72 -15.27 16.09 0.31
C ALA A 72 -16.52 16.62 1.00
N ARG A 73 -16.90 16.09 2.17
CA ARG A 73 -18.24 16.34 2.77
C ARG A 73 -18.21 16.81 4.21
N ILE A 74 -17.33 16.28 5.06
CA ILE A 74 -17.31 16.63 6.48
C ILE A 74 -16.51 17.91 6.72
N GLU A 75 -15.30 17.99 6.16
CA GLU A 75 -14.38 19.10 6.39
C GLU A 75 -14.96 20.45 5.94
N PRO A 76 -15.56 20.57 4.73
CA PRO A 76 -16.15 21.84 4.31
C PRO A 76 -17.29 22.30 5.22
N VAL A 77 -18.08 21.36 5.76
CA VAL A 77 -19.17 21.69 6.69
C VAL A 77 -18.62 22.13 8.04
N ARG A 78 -17.56 21.49 8.52
CA ARG A 78 -16.87 21.87 9.75
C ARG A 78 -16.32 23.30 9.67
N GLU A 79 -15.76 23.68 8.53
CA GLU A 79 -15.25 25.04 8.27
C GLU A 79 -16.38 26.07 8.13
N GLN A 80 -17.49 25.73 7.47
CA GLN A 80 -18.65 26.61 7.30
C GLN A 80 -19.46 26.81 8.59
N CYS A 81 -19.44 25.82 9.48
CA CYS A 81 -20.26 25.77 10.69
C CYS A 81 -19.39 25.59 11.95
N PRO A 82 -18.47 26.54 12.26
CA PRO A 82 -17.63 26.42 13.45
C PRO A 82 -18.49 26.44 14.72
N GLY A 83 -18.17 25.56 15.67
CA GLY A 83 -18.89 25.44 16.94
C GLY A 83 -20.20 24.65 16.89
N TYR A 84 -20.57 24.06 15.75
CA TYR A 84 -21.68 23.10 15.70
C TYR A 84 -21.26 21.77 16.34
N THR A 85 -22.22 21.10 16.98
CA THR A 85 -22.01 19.76 17.55
C THR A 85 -22.32 18.70 16.52
N PHE A 86 -21.39 17.76 16.32
CA PHE A 86 -21.66 16.54 15.56
C PHE A 86 -22.43 15.57 16.42
N LEU A 87 -23.71 15.34 16.11
CA LEU A 87 -24.51 14.29 16.73
C LEU A 87 -24.33 13.01 15.92
N TYR A 88 -23.57 12.07 16.47
CA TYR A 88 -23.06 10.92 15.74
C TYR A 88 -23.88 9.64 15.95
N PHE A 89 -24.12 8.95 14.84
CA PHE A 89 -24.80 7.65 14.74
C PHE A 89 -23.88 6.66 14.01
N GLY A 90 -23.38 5.65 14.72
CA GLY A 90 -22.33 4.77 14.19
C GLY A 90 -22.71 3.30 14.18
N SER A 91 -22.54 2.65 13.04
CA SER A 91 -22.56 1.18 12.92
C SER A 91 -21.25 0.63 12.35
N ALA A 92 -20.21 1.46 12.20
CA ALA A 92 -18.94 1.03 11.62
C ALA A 92 -18.11 0.15 12.57
N PRO A 93 -17.27 -0.75 12.04
CA PRO A 93 -16.25 -1.45 12.82
C PRO A 93 -15.35 -0.48 13.61
N VAL A 94 -14.87 -0.93 14.77
CA VAL A 94 -14.04 -0.14 15.69
C VAL A 94 -12.87 0.58 14.97
N PRO A 95 -12.08 -0.08 14.09
CA PRO A 95 -11.00 0.61 13.38
C PRO A 95 -11.45 1.82 12.55
N LEU A 96 -12.60 1.73 11.87
CA LEU A 96 -13.09 2.79 10.98
C LEU A 96 -13.75 3.94 11.75
N ALA A 97 -14.48 3.63 12.83
CA ALA A 97 -15.00 4.65 13.73
C ALA A 97 -13.86 5.41 14.43
N PHE A 98 -12.84 4.68 14.91
CA PHE A 98 -11.63 5.29 15.46
C PHE A 98 -10.93 6.19 14.43
N HIS A 99 -10.71 5.69 13.21
CA HIS A 99 -10.06 6.47 12.15
C HIS A 99 -10.81 7.77 11.83
N LEU A 100 -12.14 7.72 11.68
CA LEU A 100 -12.96 8.94 11.51
C LEU A 100 -12.79 9.92 12.67
N GLY A 101 -12.72 9.41 13.90
CA GLY A 101 -12.44 10.20 15.10
C GLY A 101 -11.12 10.96 14.99
N THR A 102 -10.05 10.30 14.54
CA THR A 102 -8.74 10.95 14.35
C THR A 102 -8.79 12.06 13.29
N ARG A 103 -9.66 11.94 12.28
CA ARG A 103 -9.86 12.97 11.25
C ARG A 103 -10.59 14.20 11.81
N LEU A 104 -11.61 14.00 12.64
CA LEU A 104 -12.32 15.08 13.32
C LEU A 104 -11.41 15.83 14.30
N GLY A 105 -10.55 15.08 15.00
CA GLY A 105 -9.57 15.60 15.96
C GLY A 105 -10.18 16.22 17.22
N THR A 106 -9.31 16.72 18.11
CA THR A 106 -9.69 17.21 19.45
C THR A 106 -10.52 18.50 19.44
N GLY A 107 -10.58 19.21 18.31
CA GLY A 107 -11.33 20.46 18.17
C GLY A 107 -12.82 20.26 17.84
N ALA A 108 -13.24 19.05 17.50
CA ALA A 108 -14.64 18.77 17.18
C ALA A 108 -15.46 18.61 18.47
N ILE A 109 -16.64 19.24 18.52
CA ILE A 109 -17.63 19.00 19.57
C ILE A 109 -18.49 17.83 19.09
N ILE A 110 -18.44 16.71 19.80
CA ILE A 110 -19.09 15.46 19.42
C ILE A 110 -20.06 15.04 20.52
N ASP A 111 -21.29 14.72 20.13
CA ASP A 111 -22.26 14.02 20.96
C ASP A 111 -22.63 12.68 20.29
N ILE A 112 -23.08 11.72 21.07
CA ILE A 112 -23.31 10.34 20.63
C ILE A 112 -24.74 9.94 20.94
N VAL A 113 -25.42 9.36 19.95
CA VAL A 113 -26.65 8.59 20.21
C VAL A 113 -26.32 7.11 20.00
N PRO A 114 -26.27 6.30 21.07
CA PRO A 114 -25.98 4.88 20.92
C PRO A 114 -27.19 4.14 20.35
N ARG A 115 -26.94 2.95 19.79
CA ARG A 115 -27.98 2.00 19.43
C ARG A 115 -28.17 1.02 20.58
N ASP A 116 -29.36 0.96 21.12
CA ASP A 116 -29.75 -0.01 22.14
C ASP A 116 -29.82 -1.41 21.49
N HIS A 117 -29.03 -2.36 21.99
CA HIS A 117 -28.94 -3.70 21.40
C HIS A 117 -30.21 -4.54 21.61
N ALA A 118 -30.99 -4.24 22.65
CA ALA A 118 -32.22 -4.97 22.95
C ALA A 118 -33.40 -4.51 22.08
N THR A 119 -33.55 -3.20 21.87
CA THR A 119 -34.66 -2.63 21.09
C THR A 119 -34.31 -2.33 19.64
N GLY A 120 -33.02 -2.21 19.33
CA GLY A 120 -32.51 -1.80 18.02
C GLY A 120 -32.67 -0.30 17.73
N ALA A 121 -33.23 0.47 18.66
CA ALA A 121 -33.50 1.90 18.52
C ALA A 121 -32.27 2.76 18.87
N TRP A 122 -32.20 3.97 18.30
CA TRP A 122 -31.17 4.96 18.62
C TRP A 122 -31.60 5.77 19.85
N GLN A 123 -31.18 5.29 21.02
CA GLN A 123 -31.54 5.87 22.30
C GLN A 123 -30.58 5.42 23.40
N TRP A 124 -30.48 6.24 24.43
CA TRP A 124 -29.90 5.83 25.71
C TRP A 124 -30.82 4.85 26.43
N ARG A 125 -30.24 3.81 27.04
CA ARG A 125 -31.00 2.87 27.84
C ARG A 125 -31.50 3.53 29.13
N GLU A 126 -32.81 3.50 29.34
CA GLU A 126 -33.39 3.98 30.58
C GLU A 126 -32.93 3.12 31.78
N ARG A 127 -32.43 3.77 32.84
CA ARG A 127 -32.06 3.16 34.12
C ARG A 127 -30.92 2.14 34.07
N ALA A 128 -29.97 2.28 33.15
CA ALA A 128 -28.72 1.53 33.26
C ALA A 128 -27.94 1.95 34.53
N PRO A 129 -27.24 1.03 35.21
CA PRO A 129 -26.31 1.39 36.28
C PRO A 129 -25.23 2.34 35.73
N ARG A 130 -24.80 3.29 36.56
CA ARG A 130 -23.71 4.22 36.19
C ARG A 130 -22.47 3.43 35.79
N ALA A 131 -21.91 3.72 34.62
CA ALA A 131 -20.66 3.11 34.18
C ALA A 131 -19.52 3.55 35.12
N GLU A 132 -18.92 2.59 35.82
CA GLU A 132 -17.78 2.86 36.71
C GLU A 132 -16.47 2.56 35.97
N LEU A 133 -15.72 3.61 35.66
CA LEU A 133 -14.39 3.50 35.06
C LEU A 133 -13.36 3.07 36.12
N VAL A 134 -12.58 2.04 35.80
CA VAL A 134 -11.37 1.69 36.55
C VAL A 134 -10.22 2.52 35.99
N PRO A 135 -9.57 3.38 36.80
CA PRO A 135 -8.44 4.17 36.32
C PRO A 135 -7.30 3.28 35.84
N ALA A 136 -6.64 3.69 34.77
CA ALA A 136 -5.48 3.01 34.24
C ALA A 136 -4.25 3.22 35.12
N THR A 137 -3.61 2.12 35.50
CA THR A 137 -2.32 2.14 36.20
C THR A 137 -1.20 2.17 35.17
N LEU A 138 -0.39 3.22 35.19
CA LEU A 138 0.80 3.35 34.35
C LEU A 138 2.05 3.09 35.20
N PRO A 139 3.15 2.58 34.61
CA PRO A 139 4.42 2.53 35.31
C PRO A 139 4.89 3.94 35.71
N ASP A 140 5.51 4.05 36.88
CA ASP A 140 6.08 5.30 37.39
C ASP A 140 7.44 5.62 36.76
N GLU A 141 8.09 4.60 36.20
CA GLU A 141 9.40 4.72 35.58
C GLU A 141 9.33 5.49 34.26
N ARG A 142 10.44 6.16 33.92
CA ARG A 142 10.66 6.75 32.61
C ARG A 142 11.64 5.85 31.85
N ASP A 143 11.29 5.50 30.62
CA ASP A 143 12.14 4.68 29.76
C ASP A 143 12.28 5.34 28.38
N ARG A 144 13.52 5.48 27.92
CA ARG A 144 13.84 6.07 26.61
C ARG A 144 14.20 5.01 25.56
N SER A 145 14.14 3.74 25.92
CA SER A 145 14.36 2.62 25.01
C SER A 145 13.36 2.67 23.87
N GLU A 146 13.79 2.23 22.69
CA GLU A 146 12.89 2.08 21.55
C GLU A 146 11.99 0.87 21.75
N GLY A 147 10.70 1.01 21.46
CA GLY A 147 9.76 -0.10 21.60
C GLY A 147 8.31 0.26 21.31
N VAL A 148 7.43 -0.61 21.79
CA VAL A 148 5.97 -0.49 21.64
C VAL A 148 5.25 -0.59 22.98
N ALA A 149 4.02 -0.09 23.03
CA ALA A 149 3.09 -0.34 24.13
C ALA A 149 1.80 -1.00 23.66
N ILE A 150 1.16 -1.75 24.55
CA ILE A 150 -0.20 -2.26 24.36
C ILE A 150 -1.17 -1.42 25.20
N VAL A 151 -2.23 -0.93 24.56
CA VAL A 151 -3.36 -0.29 25.25
C VAL A 151 -4.62 -1.11 24.97
N ARG A 152 -5.26 -1.60 26.02
CA ARG A 152 -6.53 -2.34 25.94
C ARG A 152 -7.67 -1.48 26.47
N VAL A 153 -8.73 -1.31 25.69
CA VAL A 153 -9.93 -0.58 26.09
C VAL A 153 -11.13 -1.51 26.11
N SER A 154 -11.73 -1.70 27.28
CA SER A 154 -12.79 -2.68 27.53
C SER A 154 -14.03 -2.02 28.13
N SER A 155 -15.00 -1.63 27.28
CA SER A 155 -16.31 -1.14 27.74
C SER A 155 -17.44 -2.12 27.47
N SER A 156 -17.38 -2.89 26.37
CA SER A 156 -18.39 -3.91 26.05
C SER A 156 -17.99 -5.31 26.54
N HIS A 157 -16.76 -5.74 26.23
CA HIS A 157 -16.22 -7.02 26.66
C HIS A 157 -14.79 -6.83 27.18
N ARG A 158 -14.31 -7.76 28.00
CA ARG A 158 -12.91 -7.80 28.42
C ARG A 158 -12.03 -8.23 27.24
N VAL A 159 -10.97 -7.46 26.98
CA VAL A 159 -9.91 -7.84 26.04
C VAL A 159 -8.87 -8.70 26.77
N ASP A 160 -8.50 -9.84 26.19
CA ASP A 160 -7.59 -10.79 26.82
C ASP A 160 -6.12 -10.31 26.76
N PRO A 161 -5.45 -10.11 27.91
CA PRO A 161 -4.06 -9.66 27.94
C PRO A 161 -3.06 -10.70 27.43
N VAL A 162 -3.36 -12.00 27.53
CA VAL A 162 -2.48 -13.08 27.05
C VAL A 162 -2.48 -13.08 25.52
N LEU A 163 -3.66 -13.11 24.91
CA LEU A 163 -3.80 -13.14 23.44
C LEU A 163 -3.21 -11.90 22.78
N THR A 164 -3.44 -10.71 23.37
CA THR A 164 -2.89 -9.47 22.81
C THR A 164 -1.36 -9.41 22.88
N ARG A 165 -0.76 -9.93 23.96
CA ARG A 165 0.70 -10.00 24.12
C ARG A 165 1.34 -10.98 23.13
N GLU A 166 0.75 -12.16 22.97
CA GLU A 166 1.21 -13.16 22.00
C GLU A 166 1.18 -12.60 20.58
N LEU A 167 0.05 -11.98 20.20
CA LEU A 167 -0.11 -11.38 18.88
C LEU A 167 0.94 -10.31 18.57
N VAL A 168 1.18 -9.40 19.51
CA VAL A 168 2.19 -8.34 19.31
C VAL A 168 3.59 -8.96 19.17
N ARG A 169 3.94 -9.95 20.00
CA ARG A 169 5.23 -10.65 19.89
C ARG A 169 5.43 -11.39 18.56
N GLU A 170 4.35 -11.94 18.00
CA GLU A 170 4.40 -12.62 16.69
C GLU A 170 4.49 -11.64 15.52
N GLN A 171 3.89 -10.45 15.67
CA GLN A 171 3.76 -9.48 14.59
C GLN A 171 4.89 -8.46 14.52
N THR A 172 5.47 -8.11 15.66
CA THR A 172 6.59 -7.16 15.72
C THR A 172 7.82 -7.77 16.37
N TYR A 173 8.99 -7.38 15.85
CA TYR A 173 10.29 -7.65 16.46
C TYR A 173 10.68 -6.54 17.47
N GLU A 174 9.79 -5.57 17.70
CA GLU A 174 10.00 -4.47 18.63
C GLU A 174 9.84 -4.93 20.08
N THR A 175 10.59 -4.30 20.99
CA THR A 175 10.50 -4.57 22.42
C THR A 175 9.20 -4.00 22.99
N LEU A 176 8.37 -4.85 23.59
CA LEU A 176 7.21 -4.42 24.36
C LEU A 176 7.69 -3.80 25.69
N LEU A 177 7.51 -2.48 25.86
CA LEU A 177 7.96 -1.78 27.06
C LEU A 177 6.96 -1.90 28.21
N PHE A 178 5.66 -1.72 27.91
CA PHE A 178 4.61 -1.91 28.91
C PHE A 178 3.23 -2.14 28.27
N GLU A 179 2.28 -2.49 29.13
CA GLU A 179 0.89 -2.71 28.77
C GLU A 179 -0.02 -1.96 29.75
N VAL A 180 -1.17 -1.48 29.29
CA VAL A 180 -2.13 -0.78 30.13
C VAL A 180 -3.57 -1.12 29.75
N ASP A 181 -4.40 -1.26 30.77
CA ASP A 181 -5.82 -1.59 30.66
C ASP A 181 -6.68 -0.41 31.10
N ILE A 182 -7.58 0.02 30.21
CA ILE A 182 -8.63 1.01 30.46
C ILE A 182 -9.97 0.29 30.37
N ALA A 183 -10.71 0.24 31.47
CA ALA A 183 -11.79 -0.71 31.60
C ALA A 183 -12.94 -0.17 32.45
N LEU A 184 -14.18 -0.51 32.08
CA LEU A 184 -15.29 -0.41 33.03
C LEU A 184 -15.17 -1.54 34.07
N ARG A 185 -15.63 -1.32 35.30
CA ARG A 185 -15.67 -2.37 36.34
C ARG A 185 -16.50 -3.56 35.87
N ALA A 186 -17.63 -3.31 35.22
CA ALA A 186 -18.50 -4.30 34.60
C ALA A 186 -18.77 -3.93 33.13
N PRO A 187 -17.96 -4.43 32.16
CA PRO A 187 -18.22 -4.21 30.74
C PRO A 187 -19.54 -4.85 30.31
N ALA A 188 -20.28 -4.14 29.46
CA ALA A 188 -21.51 -4.61 28.85
C ALA A 188 -21.77 -3.84 27.54
N GLU A 189 -22.48 -4.46 26.59
CA GLU A 189 -22.77 -3.85 25.28
C GLU A 189 -23.48 -2.52 25.40
N ASP A 190 -24.35 -2.34 26.40
CA ASP A 190 -25.07 -1.09 26.71
C ASP A 190 -24.69 -0.52 28.08
N ALA A 191 -23.40 -0.55 28.43
CA ALA A 191 -22.93 -0.15 29.77
C ALA A 191 -23.10 1.35 30.11
N PHE A 192 -23.23 2.21 29.09
CA PHE A 192 -23.28 3.66 29.28
C PHE A 192 -24.72 4.18 29.35
N SER A 193 -24.94 5.12 30.28
CA SER A 193 -26.24 5.78 30.46
C SER A 193 -26.30 7.18 29.87
N ASN A 194 -25.15 7.78 29.55
CA ASN A 194 -25.04 9.11 28.96
C ASN A 194 -23.66 9.32 28.29
N VAL A 195 -23.54 10.38 27.49
CA VAL A 195 -22.31 10.73 26.77
C VAL A 195 -21.15 11.10 27.70
N ALA A 196 -21.43 11.68 28.86
CA ALA A 196 -20.38 12.11 29.79
C ALA A 196 -19.57 10.92 30.32
N GLU A 197 -20.19 9.75 30.49
CA GLU A 197 -19.49 8.51 30.85
C GLU A 197 -18.58 8.00 29.72
N MET A 198 -19.02 8.10 28.45
CA MET A 198 -18.18 7.78 27.30
C MET A 198 -17.00 8.74 27.17
N CYS A 199 -17.24 10.04 27.38
CA CYS A 199 -16.21 11.07 27.40
C CYS A 199 -15.20 10.85 28.52
N ALA A 200 -15.62 10.39 29.71
CA ALA A 200 -14.71 10.05 30.80
C ALA A 200 -13.76 8.90 30.42
N LEU A 201 -14.26 7.87 29.75
CA LEU A 201 -13.43 6.78 29.21
C LEU A 201 -12.43 7.30 28.16
N ALA A 202 -12.89 8.17 27.25
CA ALA A 202 -12.02 8.76 26.23
C ALA A 202 -10.95 9.67 26.83
N ALA A 203 -11.29 10.47 27.85
CA ALA A 203 -10.34 11.31 28.57
C ALA A 203 -9.25 10.48 29.27
N GLU A 204 -9.60 9.30 29.80
CA GLU A 204 -8.61 8.41 30.38
C GLU A 204 -7.66 7.82 29.33
N PHE A 205 -8.18 7.50 28.14
CA PHE A 205 -7.33 7.11 27.01
C PHE A 205 -6.39 8.24 26.58
N ARG A 206 -6.87 9.48 26.51
CA ARG A 206 -6.03 10.66 26.25
C ARG A 206 -4.90 10.77 27.28
N ARG A 207 -5.23 10.64 28.57
CA ARG A 207 -4.26 10.70 29.68
C ARG A 207 -3.17 9.64 29.53
N VAL A 208 -3.53 8.42 29.11
CA VAL A 208 -2.58 7.35 28.82
C VAL A 208 -1.66 7.71 27.65
N LEU A 209 -2.20 8.24 26.55
CA LEU A 209 -1.39 8.65 25.38
C LEU A 209 -0.43 9.80 25.71
N ASP A 210 -0.89 10.80 26.47
CA ASP A 210 -0.05 11.91 26.92
C ASP A 210 1.08 11.39 27.83
N ALA A 211 0.77 10.49 28.76
CA ALA A 211 1.79 9.88 29.62
C ALA A 211 2.80 9.01 28.85
N ILE A 212 2.39 8.35 27.76
CA ILE A 212 3.31 7.65 26.85
C ILE A 212 4.30 8.64 26.26
N GLY A 213 3.83 9.75 25.68
CA GLY A 213 4.71 10.76 25.09
C GLY A 213 5.69 11.37 26.10
N GLU A 214 5.24 11.60 27.33
CA GLU A 214 6.07 12.21 28.38
C GLU A 214 7.08 11.25 29.03
N ARG A 215 6.66 10.00 29.33
CA ARG A 215 7.47 9.04 30.12
C ARG A 215 8.21 8.04 29.25
N PHE A 216 7.71 7.77 28.05
CA PHE A 216 8.20 6.74 27.14
C PHE A 216 8.45 7.29 25.73
N PRO A 217 9.31 8.31 25.56
CA PRO A 217 9.49 8.98 24.27
C PRO A 217 10.09 8.09 23.17
N GLY A 218 10.64 6.91 23.52
CA GLY A 218 11.11 5.91 22.56
C GLY A 218 9.99 5.02 21.99
N ILE A 219 8.75 5.11 22.51
CA ILE A 219 7.61 4.39 21.96
C ILE A 219 7.19 5.03 20.65
N ARG A 220 7.35 4.26 19.56
CA ARG A 220 6.93 4.68 18.22
C ARG A 220 5.50 4.26 17.90
N ARG A 221 5.01 3.19 18.53
CA ARG A 221 3.69 2.63 18.24
C ARG A 221 2.97 2.14 19.48
N VAL A 222 1.67 2.41 19.51
CA VAL A 222 0.70 1.86 20.44
C VAL A 222 -0.18 0.85 19.71
N HIS A 223 -0.21 -0.39 20.21
CA HIS A 223 -1.14 -1.42 19.77
C HIS A 223 -2.44 -1.30 20.57
N LEU A 224 -3.48 -0.76 19.92
CA LEU A 224 -4.78 -0.51 20.51
C LEU A 224 -5.75 -1.67 20.24
N PHE A 225 -6.08 -2.40 21.29
CA PHE A 225 -7.13 -3.42 21.27
C PHE A 225 -8.35 -2.90 21.99
N ALA A 226 -9.43 -2.64 21.25
CA ALA A 226 -10.63 -2.03 21.81
C ALA A 226 -11.85 -2.94 21.60
N SER A 227 -12.52 -3.28 22.71
CA SER A 227 -13.87 -3.81 22.72
C SER A 227 -14.81 -2.74 23.26
N VAL A 228 -15.30 -1.92 22.33
CA VAL A 228 -16.10 -0.73 22.62
C VAL A 228 -17.20 -0.55 21.56
N GLN A 229 -18.24 0.20 21.91
CA GLN A 229 -19.26 0.63 20.95
C GLN A 229 -18.66 1.61 19.91
N PRO A 230 -19.21 1.70 18.67
CA PRO A 230 -18.70 2.59 17.63
C PRO A 230 -18.58 4.07 18.06
N GLY A 231 -19.52 4.56 18.87
CA GLY A 231 -19.47 5.93 19.40
C GLY A 231 -18.28 6.18 20.32
N VAL A 232 -17.95 5.21 21.18
CA VAL A 232 -16.74 5.27 22.01
C VAL A 232 -15.49 5.20 21.14
N ALA A 233 -15.43 4.33 20.14
CA ALA A 233 -14.28 4.24 19.23
C ALA A 233 -14.00 5.58 18.52
N LEU A 234 -15.06 6.27 18.05
CA LEU A 234 -14.95 7.62 17.48
C LEU A 234 -14.36 8.60 18.50
N LEU A 235 -14.87 8.62 19.73
CA LEU A 235 -14.37 9.51 20.79
C LEU A 235 -12.91 9.21 21.12
N LEU A 236 -12.49 7.95 21.19
CA LEU A 236 -11.09 7.57 21.39
C LEU A 236 -10.21 8.13 20.27
N GLY A 237 -10.63 7.98 19.00
CA GLY A 237 -9.92 8.52 17.86
C GLY A 237 -9.78 10.04 17.90
N ALA A 238 -10.84 10.75 18.31
CA ALA A 238 -10.83 12.20 18.44
C ALA A 238 -9.84 12.72 19.52
N GLN A 239 -9.42 11.87 20.45
CA GLN A 239 -8.39 12.22 21.44
C GLN A 239 -6.96 12.16 20.91
N VAL A 240 -6.74 11.57 19.73
CA VAL A 240 -5.40 11.39 19.16
C VAL A 240 -4.91 12.71 18.56
N SER A 241 -3.67 13.08 18.85
CA SER A 241 -3.02 14.28 18.29
C SER A 241 -1.69 13.95 17.64
N ARG A 242 -1.16 14.86 16.81
CA ARG A 242 0.13 14.68 16.11
C ARG A 242 1.34 14.46 17.03
N MET A 243 1.21 14.74 18.33
CA MET A 243 2.29 14.53 19.32
C MET A 243 2.30 13.10 19.87
N HIS A 244 1.25 12.32 19.65
CA HIS A 244 1.17 10.93 20.11
C HIS A 244 1.90 9.99 19.15
N PRO A 245 2.30 8.79 19.60
CA PRO A 245 2.85 7.75 18.72
C PRO A 245 1.85 7.29 17.65
N GLU A 246 2.32 6.45 16.73
CA GLU A 246 1.43 5.75 15.80
C GLU A 246 0.47 4.83 16.58
N ILE A 247 -0.77 4.69 16.13
CA ILE A 247 -1.76 3.82 16.78
C ILE A 247 -2.22 2.75 15.79
N GLN A 248 -1.79 1.51 16.03
CA GLN A 248 -2.28 0.34 15.32
C GLN A 248 -3.56 -0.16 15.99
N THR A 249 -4.68 -0.08 15.28
CA THR A 249 -5.96 -0.67 15.71
C THR A 249 -6.06 -2.13 15.29
N TYR A 250 -6.92 -2.87 15.97
CA TYR A 250 -7.16 -4.28 15.71
C TYR A 250 -8.66 -4.57 15.58
N GLN A 251 -9.01 -5.43 14.62
CA GLN A 251 -10.36 -5.96 14.49
C GLN A 251 -10.45 -7.33 15.17
N TYR A 252 -11.42 -7.47 16.07
CA TYR A 252 -11.78 -8.77 16.64
C TYR A 252 -12.58 -9.60 15.64
N ARG A 253 -12.19 -10.86 15.46
CA ARG A 253 -12.93 -11.86 14.66
C ARG A 253 -13.13 -13.11 15.48
N ARG A 254 -14.33 -13.68 15.36
CA ARG A 254 -14.66 -14.99 15.90
C ARG A 254 -14.85 -15.93 14.71
N ASP A 255 -13.85 -16.76 14.47
CA ASP A 255 -13.83 -17.73 13.37
C ASP A 255 -14.08 -19.12 13.96
N GLY A 256 -15.09 -19.84 13.47
CA GLY A 256 -15.59 -21.07 14.09
C GLY A 256 -14.51 -22.14 14.29
N ASP A 257 -13.61 -22.29 13.31
CA ASP A 257 -12.57 -23.32 13.31
C ASP A 257 -11.24 -22.84 13.93
N ARG A 258 -11.00 -21.53 13.96
CA ARG A 258 -9.72 -20.93 14.42
C ARG A 258 -9.84 -20.16 15.73
N GLY A 259 -11.02 -20.15 16.34
CA GLY A 259 -11.30 -19.44 17.58
C GLY A 259 -11.38 -17.92 17.43
N ALA A 260 -11.45 -17.26 18.57
CA ALA A 260 -11.45 -15.80 18.67
C ALA A 260 -10.03 -15.24 18.49
N ARG A 261 -9.84 -14.28 17.59
CA ARG A 261 -8.54 -13.62 17.37
C ARG A 261 -8.67 -12.14 17.04
N HIS A 262 -7.58 -11.41 17.25
CA HIS A 262 -7.44 -10.03 16.79
C HIS A 262 -6.57 -9.99 15.52
N GLU A 263 -7.00 -9.23 14.52
CA GLU A 263 -6.26 -9.00 13.28
C GLU A 263 -5.89 -7.51 13.18
N PRO A 264 -4.65 -7.15 12.77
CA PRO A 264 -4.28 -5.76 12.53
C PRO A 264 -5.23 -5.12 11.53
N ALA A 265 -5.64 -3.89 11.82
CA ALA A 265 -6.49 -3.09 10.97
C ALA A 265 -5.77 -1.81 10.54
N LEU A 266 -6.20 -0.65 11.04
CA LEU A 266 -5.69 0.65 10.60
C LEU A 266 -4.58 1.18 11.50
N VAL A 267 -3.53 1.74 10.88
CA VAL A 267 -2.56 2.60 11.56
C VAL A 267 -2.97 4.06 11.42
N SER A 268 -3.26 4.70 12.55
CA SER A 268 -3.52 6.15 12.67
C SER A 268 -2.26 6.88 13.15
N ASN A 269 -2.14 8.16 12.81
CA ASN A 269 -1.04 9.02 13.24
C ASN A 269 0.39 8.55 12.86
N GLY A 270 0.48 7.52 12.01
CA GLY A 270 1.74 7.14 11.36
C GLY A 270 2.24 8.20 10.40
N ARG A 271 3.51 8.08 9.96
CA ARG A 271 4.01 8.86 8.81
C ARG A 271 3.09 8.55 7.62
N GLY A 272 2.07 9.39 7.44
CA GLY A 272 0.93 9.07 6.61
C GLY A 272 1.33 8.96 5.15
N ARG A 273 0.75 7.97 4.44
CA ARG A 273 0.48 8.13 3.01
C ARG A 273 -0.20 9.50 2.84
N ARG A 274 0.42 10.38 2.05
CA ARG A 274 -0.06 11.74 1.78
C ARG A 274 -1.53 11.67 1.35
N PRO A 275 -2.39 12.63 1.74
CA PRO A 275 -3.73 12.69 1.17
C PRO A 275 -3.63 12.64 -0.36
N PRO A 276 -4.50 11.88 -1.04
CA PRO A 276 -4.36 11.65 -2.47
C PRO A 276 -4.35 12.99 -3.22
N ARG A 277 -3.42 13.15 -4.17
CA ARG A 277 -3.43 14.30 -5.09
C ARG A 277 -4.81 14.38 -5.76
N VAL A 278 -5.36 15.58 -5.81
CA VAL A 278 -6.56 15.88 -6.61
C VAL A 278 -6.11 15.98 -8.06
N LEU A 279 -6.78 15.23 -8.93
CA LEU A 279 -6.49 15.21 -10.36
C LEU A 279 -7.27 16.31 -11.08
N SER A 280 -6.66 16.88 -12.10
CA SER A 280 -7.28 17.75 -13.09
C SER A 280 -8.12 16.95 -14.09
N ASP A 281 -9.05 17.63 -14.77
CA ASP A 281 -9.90 17.01 -15.80
C ASP A 281 -9.07 16.40 -16.95
N ASP A 282 -7.97 17.05 -17.32
CA ASP A 282 -7.03 16.55 -18.35
C ASP A 282 -6.33 15.25 -17.92
N GLU A 283 -5.98 15.13 -16.64
CA GLU A 283 -5.38 13.91 -16.08
C GLU A 283 -6.40 12.77 -16.04
N ILE A 284 -7.64 13.04 -15.64
CA ILE A 284 -8.73 12.06 -15.62
C ILE A 284 -9.02 11.59 -17.05
N GLN A 285 -9.11 12.51 -18.01
CA GLN A 285 -9.36 12.17 -19.41
C GLN A 285 -8.21 11.33 -20.00
N ARG A 286 -6.96 11.66 -19.67
CA ARG A 286 -5.80 10.89 -20.11
C ARG A 286 -5.78 9.50 -19.50
N ALA A 287 -6.04 9.37 -18.20
CA ALA A 287 -6.13 8.07 -17.54
C ALA A 287 -7.24 7.19 -18.17
N ALA A 288 -8.37 7.79 -18.55
CA ALA A 288 -9.42 7.07 -19.30
C ALA A 288 -8.95 6.60 -20.69
N GLN A 289 -8.18 7.43 -21.42
CA GLN A 289 -7.59 7.05 -22.70
C GLN A 289 -6.57 5.93 -22.56
N ASP A 290 -5.70 5.99 -21.55
CA ASP A 290 -4.70 4.95 -21.26
C ASP A 290 -5.38 3.59 -21.03
N ARG A 291 -6.52 3.54 -20.33
CA ARG A 291 -7.30 2.28 -20.17
C ARG A 291 -7.88 1.76 -21.48
N VAL A 292 -8.33 2.64 -22.38
CA VAL A 292 -8.84 2.24 -23.70
C VAL A 292 -7.70 1.65 -24.52
N HIS A 293 -6.56 2.35 -24.62
CA HIS A 293 -5.38 1.86 -25.34
C HIS A 293 -4.88 0.53 -24.77
N LEU A 294 -4.83 0.40 -23.43
CA LEU A 294 -4.42 -0.83 -22.79
C LEU A 294 -5.38 -2.00 -23.07
N SER A 295 -6.68 -1.71 -23.17
CA SER A 295 -7.67 -2.72 -23.55
C SER A 295 -7.50 -3.20 -24.98
N GLU A 296 -7.15 -2.31 -25.92
CA GLU A 296 -6.83 -2.69 -27.30
C GLU A 296 -5.53 -3.49 -27.38
N ASP A 297 -4.51 -3.06 -26.63
CA ASP A 297 -3.24 -3.75 -26.54
C ASP A 297 -3.39 -5.14 -25.89
N LEU A 298 -4.29 -5.31 -24.92
CA LEU A 298 -4.63 -6.61 -24.35
C LEU A 298 -5.20 -7.58 -25.39
N GLU A 299 -6.13 -7.13 -26.24
CA GLU A 299 -6.67 -7.98 -27.31
C GLU A 299 -5.60 -8.31 -28.36
N ARG A 300 -4.69 -7.37 -28.65
CA ARG A 300 -3.52 -7.64 -29.49
C ARG A 300 -2.61 -8.71 -28.88
N MET A 301 -2.36 -8.64 -27.58
CA MET A 301 -1.55 -9.64 -26.85
C MET A 301 -2.19 -11.04 -26.91
N LYS A 302 -3.51 -11.12 -26.70
CA LYS A 302 -4.27 -12.39 -26.85
C LYS A 302 -4.16 -12.95 -28.27
N GLY A 303 -4.40 -12.11 -29.28
CA GLY A 303 -4.28 -12.50 -30.68
C GLY A 303 -2.86 -12.97 -31.05
N PHE A 304 -1.81 -12.34 -30.51
CA PHE A 304 -0.44 -12.82 -30.67
C PHE A 304 -0.25 -14.21 -30.04
N ALA A 305 -0.73 -14.41 -28.81
CA ALA A 305 -0.62 -15.67 -28.09
C ALA A 305 -1.28 -16.84 -28.84
N ASP A 306 -2.49 -16.62 -29.36
CA ASP A 306 -3.23 -17.64 -30.11
C ASP A 306 -2.49 -18.00 -31.41
N ASN A 307 -2.08 -16.99 -32.18
CA ASN A 307 -1.32 -17.19 -33.41
C ASN A 307 0.02 -17.91 -33.19
N ALA A 308 0.73 -17.59 -32.10
CA ALA A 308 1.99 -18.23 -31.76
C ALA A 308 1.77 -19.70 -31.33
N SER A 309 0.69 -19.97 -30.59
CA SER A 309 0.32 -21.33 -30.19
C SER A 309 -0.07 -22.21 -31.39
N GLU A 310 -0.81 -21.67 -32.35
CA GLU A 310 -1.20 -22.41 -33.56
C GLU A 310 0.01 -22.84 -34.40
N ARG A 311 1.01 -21.95 -34.54
CA ARG A 311 2.27 -22.26 -35.25
C ARG A 311 3.11 -23.32 -34.52
N SER A 312 3.02 -23.37 -33.19
CA SER A 312 3.88 -24.20 -32.33
C SER A 312 3.36 -25.62 -32.08
N ASN A 313 2.05 -25.87 -32.30
CA ASN A 313 1.44 -27.19 -32.15
C ASN A 313 2.02 -28.28 -33.07
N ALA A 314 2.94 -27.94 -33.97
CA ALA A 314 3.68 -28.89 -34.80
C ALA A 314 4.93 -29.51 -34.13
N THR A 315 5.50 -28.92 -33.07
CA THR A 315 6.85 -29.30 -32.60
C THR A 315 7.09 -29.34 -31.08
N GLY A 316 6.09 -29.04 -30.24
CA GLY A 316 6.23 -29.14 -28.77
C GLY A 316 7.09 -28.03 -28.16
N ASP A 317 7.00 -26.81 -28.71
CA ASP A 317 7.98 -25.77 -28.42
C ASP A 317 7.82 -25.07 -27.06
N THR A 318 8.93 -24.48 -26.62
CA THR A 318 9.05 -23.65 -25.41
C THR A 318 8.40 -22.27 -25.62
N TRP A 319 8.14 -21.54 -24.53
CA TRP A 319 7.67 -20.15 -24.63
C TRP A 319 8.66 -19.27 -25.43
N LEU A 320 9.96 -19.53 -25.30
CA LEU A 320 11.01 -18.78 -25.98
C LEU A 320 10.92 -18.93 -27.50
N HIS A 321 10.58 -20.14 -27.97
CA HIS A 321 10.34 -20.39 -29.38
C HIS A 321 9.17 -19.59 -29.94
N GLN A 322 8.10 -19.42 -29.15
CA GLN A 322 6.93 -18.63 -29.57
C GLN A 322 7.26 -17.14 -29.73
N VAL A 323 8.22 -16.64 -28.94
CA VAL A 323 8.59 -15.22 -28.90
C VAL A 323 9.71 -14.89 -29.90
N LEU A 324 10.72 -15.77 -30.04
CA LEU A 324 11.91 -15.53 -30.87
C LEU A 324 11.91 -16.32 -32.19
N GLY A 325 11.15 -17.41 -32.28
CA GLY A 325 11.24 -18.41 -33.35
C GLY A 325 12.42 -19.38 -33.17
N ALA A 326 12.38 -20.51 -33.89
CA ALA A 326 13.38 -21.61 -33.82
C ALA A 326 14.81 -21.12 -33.79
N ARG A 327 15.21 -20.45 -34.86
CA ARG A 327 16.61 -20.09 -35.11
C ARG A 327 17.21 -19.16 -34.06
N GLU A 328 16.44 -18.17 -33.60
CA GLU A 328 16.90 -17.23 -32.56
C GLU A 328 16.86 -17.89 -31.18
N SER A 329 15.83 -18.70 -30.89
CA SER A 329 15.75 -19.42 -29.61
C SER A 329 16.93 -20.38 -29.43
N GLU A 330 17.34 -21.12 -30.46
CA GLU A 330 18.51 -22.01 -30.47
C GLU A 330 19.83 -21.28 -30.18
N ARG A 331 19.90 -19.98 -30.51
CA ARG A 331 21.08 -19.13 -30.27
C ARG A 331 21.10 -18.51 -28.87
N ALA A 332 20.07 -18.72 -28.07
CA ALA A 332 19.98 -18.25 -26.68
C ALA A 332 19.87 -19.42 -25.70
N PRO A 333 20.89 -20.31 -25.61
CA PRO A 333 20.83 -21.52 -24.79
C PRO A 333 20.63 -21.23 -23.30
N ALA A 334 21.12 -20.09 -22.79
CA ALA A 334 20.94 -19.70 -21.40
C ALA A 334 19.47 -19.55 -21.00
N LEU A 335 18.61 -19.08 -21.92
CA LEU A 335 17.17 -18.92 -21.70
C LEU A 335 16.37 -20.22 -21.91
N GLN A 336 17.01 -21.28 -22.40
CA GLN A 336 16.41 -22.62 -22.53
C GLN A 336 16.65 -23.51 -21.31
N ALA A 337 17.49 -23.08 -20.37
CA ALA A 337 17.77 -23.78 -19.13
C ALA A 337 16.87 -23.27 -17.98
N PRO A 338 16.68 -24.05 -16.91
CA PRO A 338 16.12 -23.53 -15.66
C PRO A 338 16.90 -22.31 -15.15
N PRO A 339 16.22 -21.31 -14.55
CA PRO A 339 14.79 -21.25 -14.29
C PRO A 339 13.93 -20.79 -15.48
N TRP A 340 14.53 -20.20 -16.52
CA TRP A 340 13.85 -19.62 -17.68
C TRP A 340 12.93 -20.60 -18.41
N ALA A 341 13.36 -21.86 -18.54
CA ALA A 341 12.60 -22.92 -19.19
C ALA A 341 11.20 -23.16 -18.57
N PHE A 342 11.01 -22.79 -17.30
CA PHE A 342 9.75 -22.99 -16.58
C PHE A 342 8.76 -21.84 -16.71
N LEU A 343 9.14 -20.73 -17.36
CA LEU A 343 8.22 -19.63 -17.60
C LEU A 343 7.14 -20.05 -18.61
N PRO A 344 5.91 -19.52 -18.49
CA PRO A 344 4.80 -19.97 -19.31
C PRO A 344 4.86 -19.28 -20.69
N PRO A 345 4.39 -19.93 -21.76
CA PRO A 345 3.95 -19.20 -22.94
C PRO A 345 2.73 -18.33 -22.60
N LEU A 346 2.58 -17.19 -23.26
CA LEU A 346 1.51 -16.22 -22.98
C LEU A 346 0.11 -16.85 -22.98
N VAL A 347 -0.16 -17.78 -23.91
CA VAL A 347 -1.44 -18.50 -24.04
C VAL A 347 -1.82 -19.34 -22.81
N LYS A 348 -0.83 -19.72 -21.99
CA LYS A 348 -1.04 -20.49 -20.75
C LYS A 348 -1.20 -19.62 -19.51
N THR A 349 -1.12 -18.30 -19.64
CA THR A 349 -1.29 -17.37 -18.52
C THR A 349 -2.77 -17.01 -18.31
N GLU A 350 -3.11 -16.48 -17.13
CA GLU A 350 -4.47 -16.00 -16.86
C GLU A 350 -4.87 -14.81 -17.74
N LEU A 351 -3.88 -14.09 -18.33
CA LEU A 351 -4.10 -12.89 -19.15
C LEU A 351 -5.11 -13.14 -20.29
N MET A 352 -5.14 -14.36 -20.85
CA MET A 352 -6.08 -14.79 -21.89
C MET A 352 -7.55 -14.68 -21.47
N ARG A 353 -7.84 -14.70 -20.17
CA ARG A 353 -9.19 -14.70 -19.60
C ARG A 353 -9.51 -13.40 -18.86
N THR A 354 -8.71 -12.37 -19.04
CA THR A 354 -8.86 -11.09 -18.35
C THR A 354 -9.34 -9.97 -19.28
N GLU A 355 -9.88 -8.92 -18.68
CA GLU A 355 -10.27 -7.67 -19.34
C GLU A 355 -9.67 -6.46 -18.60
N ILE A 356 -9.69 -5.29 -19.21
CA ILE A 356 -9.35 -4.03 -18.52
C ILE A 356 -10.64 -3.38 -18.01
N GLU A 357 -10.69 -3.11 -16.71
CA GLU A 357 -11.77 -2.32 -16.10
C GLU A 357 -11.61 -0.85 -16.50
N ARG A 358 -12.66 -0.25 -17.06
CA ARG A 358 -12.64 1.11 -17.61
C ARG A 358 -13.35 2.12 -16.73
N GLU A 359 -14.26 1.67 -15.87
CA GLU A 359 -15.13 2.56 -15.08
C GLU A 359 -14.58 2.82 -13.67
N ILE A 360 -13.84 1.88 -13.10
CA ILE A 360 -13.27 2.02 -11.75
C ILE A 360 -11.97 2.81 -11.83
N THR A 361 -11.98 4.01 -11.24
CA THR A 361 -10.89 4.99 -11.32
C THR A 361 -10.01 5.09 -10.07
N SER A 362 -10.43 4.51 -8.95
CA SER A 362 -9.71 4.56 -7.67
C SER A 362 -9.34 3.15 -7.20
N VAL A 363 -8.04 2.85 -7.10
CA VAL A 363 -7.51 1.51 -6.82
C VAL A 363 -6.39 1.57 -5.76
N ASP A 364 -6.46 0.69 -4.76
CA ASP A 364 -5.59 0.73 -3.57
C ASP A 364 -4.09 0.56 -3.85
N ASP A 365 -3.78 -0.48 -4.60
CA ASP A 365 -2.42 -0.89 -4.92
C ASP A 365 -1.94 -0.24 -6.23
N SER A 366 -2.62 0.84 -6.67
CA SER A 366 -2.45 1.51 -7.97
C SER A 366 -2.81 0.66 -9.19
N PHE A 367 -2.63 -0.66 -9.09
CA PHE A 367 -2.86 -1.64 -10.12
C PHE A 367 -3.20 -3.00 -9.47
N CYS A 368 -4.32 -3.62 -9.84
CA CYS A 368 -4.65 -4.97 -9.36
C CYS A 368 -5.51 -5.76 -10.34
N LEU A 369 -5.51 -7.09 -10.20
CA LEU A 369 -6.49 -7.96 -10.87
C LEU A 369 -7.59 -8.28 -9.86
N ASP A 370 -8.82 -7.92 -10.18
CA ASP A 370 -9.98 -8.38 -9.43
C ASP A 370 -10.22 -9.86 -9.70
N ALA A 371 -10.11 -10.69 -8.66
CA ALA A 371 -10.12 -12.14 -8.80
C ALA A 371 -11.47 -12.69 -9.29
N ASP A 372 -12.57 -12.02 -8.93
CA ASP A 372 -13.94 -12.47 -9.19
C ASP A 372 -14.38 -12.09 -10.60
N SER A 373 -14.20 -10.83 -10.98
CA SER A 373 -14.55 -10.31 -12.30
C SER A 373 -13.49 -10.58 -13.37
N LYS A 374 -12.28 -10.99 -12.98
CA LYS A 374 -11.11 -11.16 -13.87
C LYS A 374 -10.77 -9.87 -14.65
N ARG A 375 -10.94 -8.71 -13.99
CA ARG A 375 -10.64 -7.41 -14.59
C ARG A 375 -9.46 -6.72 -13.93
N TRP A 376 -8.54 -6.21 -14.75
CA TRP A 376 -7.44 -5.36 -14.30
C TRP A 376 -7.96 -3.97 -14.01
N ARG A 377 -7.71 -3.48 -12.80
CA ARG A 377 -8.07 -2.14 -12.35
C ARG A 377 -6.81 -1.30 -12.19
N LEU A 378 -6.85 -0.06 -12.68
CA LEU A 378 -5.76 0.90 -12.61
C LEU A 378 -6.26 2.18 -11.93
N ASP A 379 -5.48 2.76 -11.02
CA ASP A 379 -5.80 4.03 -10.36
C ASP A 379 -5.48 5.22 -11.28
N ASP A 380 -6.39 6.20 -11.37
CA ASP A 380 -6.18 7.40 -12.17
C ASP A 380 -4.93 8.19 -11.74
N ARG A 381 -4.60 8.20 -10.44
CA ARG A 381 -3.47 8.98 -9.94
C ARG A 381 -2.15 8.34 -10.31
N TRP A 382 -2.10 7.02 -10.30
CA TRP A 382 -0.92 6.30 -10.79
C TRP A 382 -0.74 6.46 -12.30
N LEU A 383 -1.83 6.44 -13.08
CA LEU A 383 -1.77 6.73 -14.51
C LEU A 383 -1.30 8.18 -14.79
N ALA A 384 -1.76 9.15 -13.98
CA ALA A 384 -1.29 10.52 -14.05
C ALA A 384 0.22 10.63 -13.74
N GLN A 385 0.70 9.97 -12.68
CA GLN A 385 2.13 9.90 -12.34
C GLN A 385 2.94 9.23 -13.45
N LEU A 386 2.45 8.13 -14.02
CA LEU A 386 3.09 7.47 -15.16
C LEU A 386 3.22 8.42 -16.34
N ALA A 387 2.20 9.24 -16.62
CA ALA A 387 2.23 10.21 -17.71
C ALA A 387 3.15 11.40 -17.47
N GLU A 388 3.39 11.79 -16.21
CA GLU A 388 4.41 12.79 -15.88
C GLU A 388 5.82 12.25 -16.15
N ARG A 389 6.06 10.97 -15.83
CA ARG A 389 7.37 10.32 -16.05
C ARG A 389 7.62 9.90 -17.49
N LEU A 390 6.56 9.47 -18.19
CA LEU A 390 6.56 9.08 -19.60
C LEU A 390 5.55 9.94 -20.37
N PRO A 391 5.94 11.14 -20.84
CA PRO A 391 5.05 12.04 -21.56
C PRO A 391 4.67 11.52 -22.96
N ASP A 392 5.49 10.66 -23.56
CA ASP A 392 5.21 10.04 -24.86
C ASP A 392 4.13 8.96 -24.74
N ASP A 393 3.15 8.98 -25.67
CA ASP A 393 2.05 8.03 -25.66
C ASP A 393 2.47 6.60 -26.02
N GLY A 394 3.42 6.46 -26.95
CA GLY A 394 3.97 5.16 -27.33
C GLY A 394 4.70 4.50 -26.16
N GLU A 395 5.52 5.26 -25.45
CA GLU A 395 6.24 4.80 -24.27
C GLU A 395 5.30 4.44 -23.11
N ARG A 396 4.25 5.23 -22.84
CA ARG A 396 3.22 4.85 -21.86
C ARG A 396 2.51 3.55 -22.22
N ARG A 397 2.14 3.38 -23.49
CA ARG A 397 1.50 2.13 -23.93
C ARG A 397 2.44 0.93 -23.76
N CYS A 398 3.72 1.12 -24.09
CA CYS A 398 4.76 0.11 -23.83
C CYS A 398 4.87 -0.21 -22.33
N ALA A 399 4.94 0.80 -21.47
CA ALA A 399 4.96 0.65 -20.01
C ALA A 399 3.78 -0.19 -19.49
N LEU A 400 2.55 0.13 -19.93
CA LEU A 400 1.35 -0.58 -19.49
C LEU A 400 1.32 -2.04 -19.99
N ARG A 401 1.80 -2.31 -21.21
CA ARG A 401 1.97 -3.68 -21.72
C ARG A 401 3.00 -4.45 -20.91
N LEU A 402 4.17 -3.86 -20.64
CA LEU A 402 5.22 -4.45 -19.81
C LEU A 402 4.69 -4.79 -18.42
N LEU A 403 3.91 -3.89 -17.80
CA LEU A 403 3.29 -4.13 -16.51
C LEU A 403 2.32 -5.32 -16.55
N LEU A 404 1.41 -5.40 -17.54
CA LEU A 404 0.49 -6.53 -17.67
C LEU A 404 1.21 -7.86 -17.90
N LEU A 405 2.23 -7.86 -18.76
CA LEU A 405 3.03 -9.04 -19.06
C LEU A 405 3.81 -9.51 -17.82
N HIS A 406 4.46 -8.59 -17.10
CA HIS A 406 5.13 -8.89 -15.84
C HIS A 406 4.18 -9.58 -14.84
N GLU A 407 2.98 -9.02 -14.69
CA GLU A 407 1.97 -9.51 -13.77
C GLU A 407 1.34 -10.84 -14.22
N ALA A 408 1.32 -11.12 -15.52
CA ALA A 408 0.91 -12.40 -16.07
C ALA A 408 1.93 -13.52 -15.76
N ALA A 409 3.24 -13.21 -15.77
CA ALA A 409 4.27 -14.17 -15.38
C ALA A 409 4.14 -14.59 -13.91
N HIS A 410 3.88 -13.63 -13.01
CA HIS A 410 3.66 -13.88 -11.58
C HIS A 410 2.48 -14.80 -11.29
N ARG A 411 1.34 -14.61 -11.98
CA ARG A 411 0.12 -15.40 -11.81
C ARG A 411 0.20 -16.80 -12.41
N GLY A 412 1.20 -17.06 -13.25
CA GLY A 412 1.47 -18.37 -13.82
C GLY A 412 2.30 -19.27 -12.87
N PRO A 413 3.37 -19.92 -13.37
CA PRO A 413 4.12 -20.92 -12.62
C PRO A 413 4.90 -20.36 -11.42
N GLN A 414 5.07 -19.04 -11.34
CA GLN A 414 5.71 -18.39 -10.20
C GLN A 414 4.79 -18.37 -8.95
N GLY A 415 3.48 -18.52 -9.14
CA GLY A 415 2.52 -18.63 -8.04
C GLY A 415 2.47 -17.42 -7.11
N LEU A 416 2.93 -16.25 -7.56
CA LEU A 416 2.87 -14.99 -6.81
C LEU A 416 1.53 -14.32 -7.10
N THR A 417 0.60 -14.46 -6.15
CA THR A 417 -0.72 -13.85 -6.15
C THR A 417 -0.89 -13.03 -4.86
N ARG A 418 -1.92 -12.18 -4.80
CA ARG A 418 -2.23 -11.44 -3.56
C ARG A 418 -2.37 -12.39 -2.35
N ALA A 419 -2.97 -13.56 -2.54
CA ALA A 419 -3.17 -14.56 -1.51
C ALA A 419 -1.86 -15.23 -1.03
N THR A 420 -0.91 -15.49 -1.94
CA THR A 420 0.36 -16.15 -1.61
C THR A 420 1.46 -15.16 -1.20
N SER A 421 1.25 -13.86 -1.44
CA SER A 421 2.22 -12.80 -1.12
C SER A 421 2.27 -12.39 0.36
N GLN A 422 1.33 -12.86 1.20
CA GLN A 422 1.37 -12.57 2.64
C GLN A 422 2.69 -13.08 3.26
N GLY A 423 3.45 -12.18 3.88
CA GLY A 423 4.74 -12.50 4.49
C GLY A 423 5.92 -12.64 3.51
N MET A 424 5.66 -12.74 2.20
CA MET A 424 6.71 -12.89 1.18
C MET A 424 7.64 -11.69 1.10
N GLY A 425 7.16 -10.49 1.46
CA GLY A 425 7.96 -9.27 1.49
C GLY A 425 9.20 -9.33 2.38
N ARG A 426 9.30 -10.34 3.27
CA ARG A 426 10.45 -10.63 4.12
C ARG A 426 11.62 -11.29 3.38
N PHE A 427 11.41 -11.75 2.14
CA PHE A 427 12.42 -12.43 1.32
C PHE A 427 12.83 -11.58 0.10
N PRO A 428 13.49 -10.42 0.29
CA PRO A 428 13.78 -9.49 -0.80
C PRO A 428 14.58 -10.15 -1.93
N LYS A 429 15.55 -11.01 -1.61
CA LYS A 429 16.40 -11.67 -2.62
C LYS A 429 15.67 -12.66 -3.51
N VAL A 430 14.71 -13.42 -2.95
CA VAL A 430 13.89 -14.35 -3.74
C VAL A 430 12.96 -13.56 -4.66
N LEU A 431 12.37 -12.49 -4.14
CA LEU A 431 11.48 -11.63 -4.93
C LEU A 431 12.23 -10.84 -6.01
N GLU A 432 13.47 -10.42 -5.76
CA GLU A 432 14.37 -9.82 -6.76
C GLU A 432 14.58 -10.76 -7.95
N GLU A 433 14.84 -12.05 -7.69
CA GLU A 433 15.03 -13.06 -8.73
C GLU A 433 13.75 -13.28 -9.54
N ILE A 434 12.61 -13.39 -8.86
CA ILE A 434 11.31 -13.62 -9.49
C ILE A 434 10.91 -12.43 -10.37
N ASP A 435 11.13 -11.20 -9.89
CA ASP A 435 10.88 -9.97 -10.65
C ASP A 435 11.76 -9.88 -11.88
N TYR A 436 13.05 -10.22 -11.75
CA TYR A 436 13.98 -10.19 -12.87
C TYR A 436 13.54 -11.12 -14.00
N HIS A 437 13.08 -12.33 -13.65
CA HIS A 437 12.54 -13.27 -14.63
C HIS A 437 11.27 -12.73 -15.32
N ALA A 438 10.35 -12.16 -14.55
CA ALA A 438 9.10 -11.61 -15.07
C ALA A 438 9.34 -10.40 -15.99
N ASP A 439 10.27 -9.52 -15.62
CA ASP A 439 10.69 -8.36 -16.41
C ASP A 439 11.31 -8.75 -17.74
N LEU A 440 12.30 -9.65 -17.76
CA LEU A 440 12.91 -10.09 -19.02
C LEU A 440 11.89 -10.82 -19.91
N TRP A 441 11.05 -11.67 -19.31
CA TRP A 441 9.97 -12.34 -20.02
C TRP A 441 9.01 -11.33 -20.68
N ALA A 442 8.63 -10.27 -19.97
CA ALA A 442 7.79 -9.20 -20.49
C ALA A 442 8.48 -8.43 -21.62
N MET A 443 9.76 -8.06 -21.47
CA MET A 443 10.54 -7.36 -22.51
C MET A 443 10.64 -8.17 -23.81
N LEU A 444 10.78 -9.49 -23.71
CA LEU A 444 10.86 -10.36 -24.89
C LEU A 444 9.50 -10.49 -25.59
N HIS A 445 8.41 -10.63 -24.83
CA HIS A 445 7.06 -10.62 -25.42
C HIS A 445 6.74 -9.28 -26.08
N GLU A 446 7.12 -8.17 -25.44
CA GLU A 446 6.98 -6.83 -26.02
C GLU A 446 7.72 -6.72 -27.36
N ARG A 447 8.97 -7.20 -27.42
CA ARG A 447 9.74 -7.25 -28.67
C ARG A 447 9.06 -8.07 -29.76
N ALA A 448 8.47 -9.22 -29.41
CA ALA A 448 7.77 -10.06 -30.37
C ALA A 448 6.48 -9.39 -30.87
N LEU A 449 5.76 -8.69 -29.99
CA LEU A 449 4.58 -7.91 -30.36
C LEU A 449 4.94 -6.78 -31.30
N GLU A 450 6.01 -6.03 -31.04
CA GLU A 450 6.49 -4.97 -31.94
C GLU A 450 6.95 -5.51 -33.29
N ALA A 451 7.59 -6.68 -33.34
CA ALA A 451 8.01 -7.31 -34.59
C ALA A 451 6.83 -7.61 -35.55
N LEU A 452 5.59 -7.70 -35.05
CA LEU A 452 4.39 -7.82 -35.88
C LEU A 452 3.98 -6.53 -36.59
N GLN A 453 4.42 -5.37 -36.10
CA GLN A 453 4.11 -4.06 -36.66
C GLN A 453 5.41 -3.28 -36.85
N PRO A 454 6.26 -3.65 -37.82
CA PRO A 454 7.56 -3.02 -37.99
C PRO A 454 7.38 -1.56 -38.44
N THR A 455 7.37 -0.64 -37.48
CA THR A 455 7.83 0.73 -37.69
C THR A 455 9.32 0.61 -38.04
N ARG A 456 9.66 0.98 -39.29
CA ARG A 456 10.98 0.73 -39.87
C ARG A 456 12.10 1.36 -39.02
N GLY A 457 12.93 0.54 -38.37
CA GLY A 457 14.28 0.93 -37.94
C GLY A 457 14.71 0.52 -36.52
N GLU A 458 13.80 0.47 -35.55
CA GLU A 458 14.19 0.35 -34.12
C GLU A 458 14.71 -1.04 -33.74
N LEU A 459 14.16 -2.12 -34.30
CA LEU A 459 14.61 -3.49 -34.02
C LEU A 459 16.02 -3.83 -34.53
N GLY A 460 16.62 -2.96 -35.36
CA GLY A 460 17.97 -3.13 -35.90
C GLY A 460 19.10 -2.62 -34.99
N ASP A 461 18.77 -1.89 -33.91
CA ASP A 461 19.68 -1.53 -32.82
C ASP A 461 19.24 -2.27 -31.56
N VAL A 462 19.73 -3.50 -31.40
CA VAL A 462 19.32 -4.39 -30.29
C VAL A 462 19.66 -3.77 -28.93
N ALA A 463 20.87 -3.20 -28.79
CA ALA A 463 21.29 -2.58 -27.55
C ALA A 463 20.41 -1.37 -27.21
N GLY A 464 20.20 -0.48 -28.20
CA GLY A 464 19.31 0.68 -28.05
C GLY A 464 17.88 0.29 -27.69
N TYR A 465 17.35 -0.76 -28.32
CA TYR A 465 16.02 -1.29 -28.06
C TYR A 465 15.83 -1.74 -26.62
N PHE A 466 16.67 -2.65 -26.11
CA PHE A 466 16.54 -3.12 -24.72
C PHE A 466 16.88 -2.02 -23.71
N CYS A 467 17.81 -1.12 -24.02
CA CYS A 467 18.05 0.06 -23.18
C CYS A 467 16.80 0.94 -23.05
N LYS A 468 16.04 1.13 -24.14
CA LYS A 468 14.77 1.86 -24.14
C LYS A 468 13.73 1.14 -23.28
N LEU A 469 13.55 -0.17 -23.46
CA LEU A 469 12.63 -0.96 -22.62
C LEU A 469 12.98 -0.92 -21.14
N ILE A 470 14.28 -1.02 -20.79
CA ILE A 470 14.75 -0.89 -19.40
C ILE A 470 14.41 0.49 -18.85
N GLY A 471 14.65 1.56 -19.64
CA GLY A 471 14.26 2.92 -19.28
C GLY A 471 12.77 3.01 -18.95
N ILE A 472 11.92 2.61 -19.89
CA ILE A 472 10.45 2.59 -19.73
C ILE A 472 10.03 1.79 -18.49
N ALA A 473 10.58 0.58 -18.30
CA ALA A 473 10.27 -0.26 -17.14
C ALA A 473 10.67 0.40 -15.81
N THR A 474 11.84 1.05 -15.76
CA THR A 474 12.30 1.74 -14.55
C THR A 474 11.48 3.00 -14.23
N GLU A 475 11.09 3.77 -15.24
CA GLU A 475 10.17 4.91 -15.05
C GLU A 475 8.77 4.46 -14.62
N THR A 476 8.30 3.32 -15.14
CA THR A 476 7.04 2.69 -14.70
C THR A 476 7.11 2.29 -13.22
N MET A 477 8.23 1.73 -12.77
CA MET A 477 8.44 1.39 -11.36
C MET A 477 8.47 2.65 -10.48
N TRP A 478 9.15 3.71 -10.92
CA TRP A 478 9.19 4.99 -10.20
C TRP A 478 7.83 5.64 -10.05
N ALA A 479 6.93 5.50 -11.03
CA ALA A 479 5.56 6.01 -10.94
C ALA A 479 4.81 5.46 -9.71
N PHE A 480 5.10 4.24 -9.25
CA PHE A 480 4.51 3.70 -8.00
C PHE A 480 5.05 4.36 -6.72
N ASP A 481 6.23 5.00 -6.78
CA ASP A 481 6.85 5.67 -5.64
C ASP A 481 6.65 7.20 -5.68
N ASP A 482 6.07 7.76 -6.74
CA ASP A 482 6.10 9.20 -7.04
C ASP A 482 5.10 10.02 -6.20
N GLY A 483 5.51 10.38 -4.99
CA GLY A 483 4.72 11.20 -4.05
C GLY A 483 5.01 12.70 -4.07
N GLY A 484 5.89 13.16 -4.96
CA GLY A 484 6.31 14.57 -5.08
C GLY A 484 7.29 15.09 -4.00
N GLU A 485 7.69 14.27 -3.02
CA GLU A 485 8.70 14.60 -1.99
C GLU A 485 9.77 13.51 -1.95
N PRO A 486 11.02 13.79 -1.52
CA PRO A 486 12.04 12.75 -1.40
C PRO A 486 11.59 11.56 -0.54
N LEU A 487 11.99 10.35 -0.94
CA LEU A 487 11.66 9.12 -0.23
C LEU A 487 12.45 9.05 1.09
N PRO A 488 11.78 8.92 2.26
CA PRO A 488 12.47 8.75 3.53
C PRO A 488 13.07 7.34 3.69
N GLU A 489 12.46 6.35 3.02
CA GLU A 489 12.88 4.95 3.01
C GLU A 489 12.47 4.29 1.69
N ILE A 490 13.15 3.19 1.33
CA ILE A 490 12.83 2.40 0.13
C ILE A 490 12.93 0.92 0.45
N GLN A 491 12.00 0.12 -0.10
CA GLN A 491 12.05 -1.33 0.07
C GLN A 491 13.34 -1.88 -0.55
N ILE A 492 14.06 -2.74 0.17
CA ILE A 492 15.35 -3.31 -0.27
C ILE A 492 15.20 -3.99 -1.65
N ARG A 493 14.17 -4.83 -1.81
CA ARG A 493 13.81 -5.48 -3.10
C ARG A 493 13.75 -4.46 -4.25
N ARG A 494 13.08 -3.33 -4.01
CA ARG A 494 12.82 -2.33 -5.03
C ARG A 494 14.09 -1.56 -5.40
N LEU A 495 14.86 -1.12 -4.40
CA LEU A 495 16.18 -0.52 -4.64
C LEU A 495 17.07 -1.44 -5.47
N ASN A 496 17.18 -2.71 -5.07
CA ASN A 496 18.01 -3.67 -5.77
C ASN A 496 17.54 -3.89 -7.21
N ARG A 497 16.21 -3.94 -7.46
CA ARG A 497 15.66 -4.02 -8.82
C ARG A 497 16.08 -2.84 -9.70
N TYR A 498 16.10 -1.60 -9.17
CA TYR A 498 16.63 -0.44 -9.90
C TYR A 498 18.13 -0.61 -10.22
N LEU A 499 18.95 -0.97 -9.22
CA LEU A 499 20.39 -1.16 -9.41
C LEU A 499 20.69 -2.25 -10.44
N ILE A 500 19.96 -3.37 -10.40
CA ILE A 500 20.07 -4.49 -11.33
C ILE A 500 19.78 -4.03 -12.77
N TRP A 501 18.69 -3.30 -12.98
CA TRP A 501 18.31 -2.88 -14.32
C TRP A 501 19.20 -1.76 -14.87
N TYR A 502 19.63 -0.81 -14.03
CA TYR A 502 20.63 0.18 -14.41
C TYR A 502 21.97 -0.46 -14.78
N TRP A 503 22.38 -1.50 -14.05
CA TRP A 503 23.57 -2.28 -14.41
C TRP A 503 23.41 -2.96 -15.78
N GLN A 504 22.28 -3.60 -16.04
CA GLN A 504 22.04 -4.25 -17.34
C GLN A 504 21.98 -3.23 -18.48
N TRP A 505 21.40 -2.06 -18.25
CA TRP A 505 21.43 -0.96 -19.22
C TRP A 505 22.87 -0.57 -19.56
N LEU A 506 23.72 -0.37 -18.54
CA LEU A 506 25.13 -0.02 -18.73
C LEU A 506 25.89 -1.15 -19.44
N HIS A 507 25.61 -2.40 -19.12
CA HIS A 507 26.23 -3.55 -19.74
C HIS A 507 25.91 -3.67 -21.22
N LEU A 508 24.64 -3.50 -21.61
CA LEU A 508 24.24 -3.46 -23.02
C LEU A 508 24.88 -2.30 -23.77
N LYS A 509 25.00 -1.11 -23.14
CA LYS A 509 25.66 0.04 -23.76
C LYS A 509 27.16 -0.20 -23.98
N VAL A 510 27.87 -0.72 -22.99
CA VAL A 510 29.29 -1.02 -23.10
C VAL A 510 29.53 -2.10 -24.15
N ALA A 511 28.75 -3.19 -24.12
CA ALA A 511 28.85 -4.26 -25.12
C ALA A 511 28.60 -3.72 -26.54
N GLY A 512 27.56 -2.90 -26.73
CA GLY A 512 27.25 -2.28 -28.02
C GLY A 512 28.31 -1.29 -28.54
N GLN A 513 29.14 -0.72 -27.66
CA GLN A 513 30.27 0.13 -28.04
C GLN A 513 31.54 -0.67 -28.34
N SER A 514 31.75 -1.79 -27.64
CA SER A 514 32.95 -2.63 -27.77
C SER A 514 32.98 -3.52 -29.01
N SER A 515 31.83 -3.80 -29.64
CA SER A 515 31.71 -4.67 -30.83
C SER A 515 32.32 -4.11 -32.14
N GLY A 516 32.95 -2.93 -32.13
CA GLY A 516 33.61 -2.36 -33.31
C GLY A 516 32.62 -1.92 -34.41
N SER A 517 32.86 -2.33 -35.67
CA SER A 517 31.99 -1.98 -36.82
C SER A 517 30.69 -2.80 -36.88
N GLU A 518 30.59 -3.87 -36.07
CA GLU A 518 29.43 -4.76 -36.02
C GLU A 518 28.53 -4.39 -34.84
N ARG A 519 27.22 -4.31 -35.09
CA ARG A 519 26.22 -4.01 -34.05
C ARG A 519 26.01 -5.23 -33.16
N LEU A 520 25.78 -5.01 -31.86
CA LEU A 520 25.39 -6.05 -30.90
C LEU A 520 24.23 -6.88 -31.45
N THR A 521 24.42 -8.19 -31.53
CA THR A 521 23.41 -9.13 -32.01
C THR A 521 22.36 -9.42 -30.93
N LEU A 522 21.21 -9.98 -31.33
CA LEU A 522 20.18 -10.39 -30.37
C LEU A 522 20.71 -11.46 -29.41
N ALA A 523 21.45 -12.46 -29.93
CA ALA A 523 22.00 -13.53 -29.11
C ALA A 523 22.95 -13.00 -28.01
N GLU A 524 23.83 -12.06 -28.36
CA GLU A 524 24.75 -11.44 -27.38
C GLU A 524 23.99 -10.63 -26.31
N ALA A 525 22.95 -9.87 -26.71
CA ALA A 525 22.12 -9.15 -25.76
C ALA A 525 21.35 -10.09 -24.83
N LEU A 526 20.85 -11.22 -25.34
CA LEU A 526 20.16 -12.23 -24.53
C LEU A 526 21.11 -12.95 -23.58
N GLU A 527 22.36 -13.18 -23.97
CA GLU A 527 23.38 -13.73 -23.07
C GLU A 527 23.59 -12.81 -21.86
N ILE A 528 23.77 -11.51 -22.11
CA ILE A 528 23.86 -10.47 -21.07
C ILE A 528 22.63 -10.47 -20.16
N LEU A 529 21.43 -10.45 -20.75
CA LEU A 529 20.17 -10.33 -20.01
C LEU A 529 19.77 -11.63 -19.29
N SER A 530 20.24 -12.79 -19.74
CA SER A 530 19.91 -14.08 -19.10
C SER A 530 20.57 -14.26 -17.73
N SER A 531 21.56 -13.44 -17.40
CA SER A 531 22.32 -13.51 -16.15
C SER A 531 22.07 -12.26 -15.30
N ARG A 532 21.32 -12.42 -14.20
CA ARG A 532 21.06 -11.31 -13.28
C ARG A 532 22.36 -10.86 -12.57
N PRO A 533 22.70 -9.58 -12.57
CA PRO A 533 23.84 -9.09 -11.80
C PRO A 533 23.56 -9.19 -10.29
N HIS A 534 24.59 -9.52 -9.53
CA HIS A 534 24.54 -9.59 -8.08
C HIS A 534 25.08 -8.28 -7.51
N ILE A 535 24.18 -7.39 -7.10
CA ILE A 535 24.51 -6.05 -6.60
C ILE A 535 23.85 -5.86 -5.24
N GLU A 536 24.62 -5.41 -4.25
CA GLU A 536 24.11 -5.14 -2.90
C GLU A 536 24.69 -3.87 -2.32
N LEU A 537 23.84 -3.16 -1.56
CA LEU A 537 24.22 -1.99 -0.81
C LEU A 537 24.34 -2.32 0.68
N ALA A 538 25.46 -1.93 1.28
CA ALA A 538 25.70 -1.96 2.71
C ALA A 538 25.83 -0.54 3.27
N GLY A 539 25.49 -0.37 4.54
CA GLY A 539 25.62 0.91 5.24
C GLY A 539 24.28 1.50 5.71
N PRO A 540 23.27 1.72 4.83
CA PRO A 540 22.00 2.29 5.27
C PRO A 540 21.35 1.44 6.35
N ARG A 541 20.72 2.09 7.34
CA ARG A 541 20.01 1.37 8.39
C ARG A 541 18.82 0.64 7.80
N ILE A 542 18.61 -0.59 8.28
CA ILE A 542 17.51 -1.44 7.83
C ILE A 542 16.38 -1.37 8.85
N ARG A 543 15.15 -1.22 8.37
CA ARG A 543 13.92 -1.33 9.16
C ARG A 543 12.99 -2.36 8.55
N ALA A 544 12.27 -3.10 9.39
CA ALA A 544 11.21 -3.98 8.95
C ALA A 544 9.86 -3.52 9.51
N HIS A 545 8.87 -3.37 8.63
CA HIS A 545 7.46 -3.20 8.97
C HIS A 545 6.61 -3.69 7.80
N ASP A 546 5.32 -3.93 8.05
CA ASP A 546 4.36 -4.39 7.03
C ASP A 546 4.84 -5.63 6.26
N GLN A 547 5.52 -6.54 6.97
CA GLN A 547 6.10 -7.76 6.41
C GLN A 547 7.12 -7.50 5.28
N ARG A 548 7.76 -6.32 5.26
CA ARG A 548 8.76 -5.89 4.29
C ARG A 548 9.99 -5.33 4.99
N VAL A 549 11.07 -5.21 4.23
CA VAL A 549 12.36 -4.72 4.70
C VAL A 549 12.76 -3.50 3.87
N PHE A 550 13.18 -2.43 4.54
CA PHE A 550 13.45 -1.12 3.97
C PHE A 550 14.84 -0.61 4.36
N TYR A 551 15.47 0.13 3.47
CA TYR A 551 16.59 1.01 3.79
C TYR A 551 16.07 2.40 4.15
N LEU A 552 16.57 2.97 5.24
CA LEU A 552 16.36 4.38 5.58
C LEU A 552 17.31 5.24 4.73
N LEU A 553 16.74 6.13 3.92
CA LEU A 553 17.50 6.97 2.97
C LEU A 553 17.98 8.30 3.58
N GLU A 554 17.32 8.77 4.64
CA GLU A 554 17.70 10.00 5.37
C GLU A 554 18.95 9.81 6.25
N ASP A 555 19.24 8.57 6.64
CA ASP A 555 20.36 8.26 7.52
C ASP A 555 21.68 8.22 6.75
N ARG A 556 22.66 9.02 7.19
CA ARG A 556 24.02 8.93 6.64
C ARG A 556 24.70 7.66 7.17
N PRO A 557 24.99 6.67 6.31
CA PRO A 557 25.66 5.46 6.73
C PRO A 557 27.07 5.77 7.23
N SER A 558 27.53 5.08 8.28
CA SER A 558 28.88 5.28 8.83
C SER A 558 29.98 4.76 7.90
N VAL A 559 29.70 3.68 7.16
CA VAL A 559 30.58 3.10 6.13
C VAL A 559 29.70 2.54 5.00
N PRO A 560 29.25 3.36 4.04
CA PRO A 560 28.50 2.85 2.90
C PRO A 560 29.42 2.04 1.97
N GLU A 561 28.92 0.90 1.49
CA GLU A 561 29.60 0.12 0.45
C GLU A 561 28.61 -0.39 -0.60
N LEU A 562 29.06 -0.46 -1.85
CA LEU A 562 28.37 -1.15 -2.93
C LEU A 562 29.21 -2.38 -3.32
N ALA A 563 28.62 -3.56 -3.18
CA ALA A 563 29.23 -4.82 -3.59
C ALA A 563 28.64 -5.27 -4.93
N VAL A 564 29.51 -5.64 -5.86
CA VAL A 564 29.13 -6.23 -7.15
C VAL A 564 29.86 -7.56 -7.31
N TYR A 565 29.12 -8.62 -7.59
CA TYR A 565 29.69 -9.91 -7.97
C TYR A 565 29.43 -10.17 -9.45
N HIS A 566 30.51 -10.21 -10.23
CA HIS A 566 30.48 -10.31 -11.69
C HIS A 566 31.59 -11.26 -12.16
N GLU A 567 31.26 -12.20 -13.04
CA GLU A 567 32.18 -13.20 -13.61
C GLU A 567 33.09 -13.90 -12.58
N GLY A 568 32.52 -14.29 -11.43
CA GLY A 568 33.25 -15.00 -10.39
C GLY A 568 34.11 -14.11 -9.48
N LYS A 569 34.05 -12.79 -9.64
CA LYS A 569 34.86 -11.82 -8.88
C LYS A 569 33.98 -10.88 -8.05
N LEU A 570 34.43 -10.61 -6.82
CA LEU A 570 33.81 -9.63 -5.92
C LEU A 570 34.52 -8.28 -6.04
N PHE A 571 33.74 -7.22 -6.29
CA PHE A 571 34.16 -5.84 -6.31
C PHE A 571 33.47 -5.06 -5.19
N ARG A 572 34.23 -4.24 -4.45
CA ARG A 572 33.72 -3.43 -3.34
C ARG A 572 34.03 -1.95 -3.56
N PHE A 573 32.99 -1.16 -3.74
CA PHE A 573 33.05 0.28 -3.93
C PHE A 573 32.69 0.99 -2.62
N GLY A 574 33.33 2.13 -2.32
CA GLY A 574 33.24 2.85 -1.05
C GLY A 574 34.35 2.49 -0.05
N HIS A 575 34.80 1.23 -0.05
CA HIS A 575 35.90 0.75 0.79
C HIS A 575 37.25 0.69 0.06
N THR A 576 37.31 -0.09 -1.04
CA THR A 576 38.54 -0.30 -1.82
C THR A 576 38.61 0.54 -3.08
N LEU A 577 37.47 0.90 -3.66
CA LEU A 577 37.36 1.72 -4.86
C LEU A 577 36.54 2.98 -4.55
N PRO A 578 36.92 4.17 -5.06
CA PRO A 578 36.16 5.40 -4.84
C PRO A 578 34.79 5.30 -5.50
N PHE A 579 33.73 5.61 -4.75
CA PHE A 579 32.35 5.63 -5.24
C PHE A 579 31.46 6.45 -4.31
N ASP A 580 30.64 7.33 -4.89
CA ASP A 580 29.85 8.29 -4.13
C ASP A 580 28.45 7.74 -3.79
N ILE A 581 28.41 6.85 -2.80
CA ILE A 581 27.18 6.22 -2.32
C ILE A 581 26.19 7.24 -1.73
N PRO A 582 26.60 8.25 -0.94
CA PRO A 582 25.68 9.29 -0.49
C PRO A 582 24.94 9.98 -1.64
N THR A 583 25.64 10.27 -2.74
CA THR A 583 25.00 10.88 -3.93
C THR A 583 24.08 9.89 -4.65
N LEU A 584 24.45 8.60 -4.73
CA LEU A 584 23.54 7.56 -5.25
C LEU A 584 22.26 7.46 -4.42
N LEU A 585 22.37 7.39 -3.10
CA LEU A 585 21.21 7.33 -2.21
C LEU A 585 20.35 8.59 -2.29
N SER A 586 20.97 9.75 -2.48
CA SER A 586 20.25 11.02 -2.68
C SER A 586 19.49 11.03 -4.00
N ALA A 587 20.08 10.50 -5.09
CA ALA A 587 19.41 10.36 -6.38
C ALA A 587 18.20 9.39 -6.28
N ILE A 588 18.37 8.25 -5.59
CA ILE A 588 17.28 7.31 -5.30
C ILE A 588 16.18 7.98 -4.47
N ALA A 589 16.54 8.73 -3.42
CA ALA A 589 15.58 9.44 -2.59
C ALA A 589 14.81 10.48 -3.42
N ALA A 590 15.47 11.16 -4.37
CA ALA A 590 14.87 12.11 -5.29
C ALA A 590 14.11 11.47 -6.46
N ARG A 591 14.19 10.13 -6.64
CA ARG A 591 13.65 9.39 -7.81
C ARG A 591 14.26 9.85 -9.15
N ASP A 592 15.52 10.26 -9.09
CA ASP A 592 16.30 10.67 -10.25
C ASP A 592 17.06 9.45 -10.80
N GLY A 593 16.38 8.72 -11.68
CA GLY A 593 16.91 7.51 -12.29
C GLY A 593 18.12 7.77 -13.19
N GLU A 594 18.15 8.91 -13.89
CA GLU A 594 19.27 9.30 -14.74
C GLU A 594 20.52 9.60 -13.91
N ALA A 595 20.38 10.36 -12.82
CA ALA A 595 21.50 10.61 -11.90
C ALA A 595 21.99 9.30 -11.26
N ALA A 596 21.08 8.44 -10.81
CA ALA A 596 21.46 7.14 -10.23
C ALA A 596 22.24 6.26 -11.24
N LEU A 597 21.77 6.20 -12.49
CA LEU A 597 22.43 5.49 -13.59
C LEU A 597 23.83 6.06 -13.88
N GLU A 598 23.96 7.39 -13.93
CA GLU A 598 25.24 8.05 -14.21
C GLU A 598 26.27 7.80 -13.09
N ILE A 599 25.83 7.80 -11.83
CA ILE A 599 26.71 7.46 -10.71
C ILE A 599 27.18 6.01 -10.81
N LEU A 600 26.27 5.07 -11.16
CA LEU A 600 26.62 3.67 -11.34
C LEU A 600 27.55 3.41 -12.53
N ARG A 601 27.55 4.29 -13.54
CA ARG A 601 28.42 4.17 -14.73
C ARG A 601 29.89 3.98 -14.36
N ALA A 602 30.39 4.74 -13.37
CA ALA A 602 31.79 4.64 -12.96
C ALA A 602 32.16 3.23 -12.46
N ALA A 603 31.27 2.59 -11.70
CA ALA A 603 31.46 1.22 -11.23
C ALA A 603 31.36 0.20 -12.37
N ALA A 604 30.38 0.38 -13.26
CA ALA A 604 30.18 -0.49 -14.42
C ALA A 604 31.36 -0.44 -15.39
N GLU A 605 31.85 0.75 -15.75
CA GLU A 605 33.00 0.88 -16.65
C GLU A 605 34.29 0.29 -16.08
N HIS A 606 34.44 0.24 -14.75
CA HIS A 606 35.59 -0.40 -14.10
C HIS A 606 35.53 -1.94 -14.18
N ILE A 607 34.33 -2.52 -14.23
CA ILE A 607 34.13 -3.97 -14.16
C ILE A 607 33.94 -4.58 -15.54
N LEU A 608 33.25 -3.87 -16.44
CA LEU A 608 32.81 -4.39 -17.74
C LEU A 608 33.78 -4.09 -18.89
N ARG A 609 34.80 -3.25 -18.67
CA ARG A 609 35.93 -3.05 -19.58
C ARG A 609 37.11 -3.90 -19.12
#